data_AF-A0A9D0TFG9-F1
#
_entry.id   AF-A0A9D0TFG9-F1
#
_cell.length_a   1.000
_cell.length_b   1.000
_cell.length_c   1.000
_cell.angle_alpha   90.00
_cell.angle_beta   90.00
_cell.angle_gamma   90.00
#
_symmetry.space_group_name_H-M   'P 1'
#
loop_
_entity.id
_entity.type
_entity.pdbx_description
1 polymer ?
#
loop_
_entity_poly.entity_id
_entity_poly.type
_entity_poly.pdbx_seq_one_letter_code
_entity_poly.pdbx_strand_id
1 'polypeptide(L)'
;MHYVRTGETLYSVSFQYGRSVDELASWNGLHKPYTIYKGQRLRLTPPPVRASKPKPARAKPAPKPVPRIVVTPSRPKPHYPSSGKPKRVTPAPAKTASTRAAPKVTTTESYSAALNSKHIRWSWPVQGRLISGYNAASSGRKGINIAGKTGAPVHTAAAGKVVYSGSGLSGYGRLIIIKHNKEFLSAYAHNRKLIAKEGQWVKQGEVIALMGSSGTDRTQLHFEIRKQGRPVNPLRYLPKR
;
A
#
# COMPACT_ATOMS: atom_id res chain seq x y z
N MET A 1 5.02 15.07 17.69
CA MET A 1 6.02 14.70 16.66
C MET A 1 6.28 13.20 16.76
N HIS A 2 6.87 12.60 15.73
CA HIS A 2 7.32 11.21 15.72
C HIS A 2 8.72 11.13 15.09
N TYR A 3 9.57 10.23 15.57
CA TYR A 3 10.89 9.95 14.99
C TYR A 3 10.86 8.58 14.33
N VAL A 4 11.12 8.55 13.02
CA VAL A 4 11.05 7.33 12.21
C VAL A 4 12.05 6.30 12.72
N ARG A 5 11.56 5.10 12.97
CA ARG A 5 12.33 3.93 13.42
C ARG A 5 12.70 3.04 12.24
N THR A 6 13.65 2.14 12.48
CA THR A 6 14.04 1.13 11.49
C THR A 6 12.83 0.28 11.09
N GLY A 7 12.58 0.15 9.78
CA GLY A 7 11.48 -0.66 9.24
C GLY A 7 10.10 0.00 9.25
N GLU A 8 10.01 1.28 9.62
CA GLU A 8 8.78 2.05 9.46
C GLU A 8 8.66 2.61 8.04
N THR A 9 7.43 2.65 7.55
CA THR A 9 7.02 3.31 6.32
C THR A 9 6.08 4.47 6.66
N LEU A 10 5.89 5.41 5.74
CA LEU A 10 4.90 6.47 5.97
C LEU A 10 3.51 5.89 6.24
N TYR A 11 3.21 4.74 5.63
CA TYR A 11 1.98 3.98 5.86
C TYR A 11 1.90 3.41 7.29
N SER A 12 2.96 2.81 7.83
CA SER A 12 2.94 2.29 9.20
C SER A 12 2.78 3.40 10.23
N VAL A 13 3.44 4.55 10.04
CA VAL A 13 3.32 5.71 10.92
C VAL A 13 1.91 6.30 10.85
N SER A 14 1.41 6.57 9.64
CA SER A 14 0.02 6.99 9.41
C SER A 14 -0.98 6.04 10.08
N PHE A 15 -0.75 4.74 9.94
CA PHE A 15 -1.58 3.71 10.55
C PHE A 15 -1.53 3.74 12.08
N GLN A 16 -0.35 3.86 12.67
CA GLN A 16 -0.20 3.91 14.12
C GLN A 16 -0.93 5.10 14.75
N TYR A 17 -0.92 6.25 14.09
CA TYR A 17 -1.51 7.49 14.62
C TYR A 17 -2.92 7.81 14.12
N GLY A 18 -3.54 6.92 13.34
CA GLY A 18 -4.90 7.14 12.81
C GLY A 18 -5.00 8.35 11.87
N ARG A 19 -3.92 8.67 11.15
CA ARG A 19 -3.85 9.77 10.18
C ARG A 19 -3.90 9.23 8.77
N SER A 20 -4.37 10.02 7.80
CA SER A 20 -4.19 9.63 6.40
C SER A 20 -2.73 9.83 5.98
N VAL A 21 -2.28 9.00 5.03
CA VAL A 21 -0.94 9.12 4.45
C VAL A 21 -0.78 10.46 3.72
N ASP A 22 -1.85 10.92 3.05
CA ASP A 22 -1.83 12.17 2.30
C ASP A 22 -1.73 13.40 3.23
N GLU A 23 -2.48 13.45 4.34
CA GLU A 23 -2.32 14.49 5.36
C GLU A 23 -0.90 14.48 5.92
N LEU A 24 -0.43 13.30 6.34
CA LEU A 24 0.88 13.16 6.95
C LEU A 24 1.99 13.56 5.97
N ALA A 25 1.87 13.19 4.69
CA ALA A 25 2.79 13.61 3.65
C ALA A 25 2.76 15.14 3.47
N SER A 26 1.58 15.74 3.39
CA SER A 26 1.41 17.19 3.20
C SER A 26 2.02 18.02 4.32
N TRP A 27 1.84 17.61 5.58
CA TRP A 27 2.38 18.32 6.75
C TRP A 27 3.90 18.23 6.87
N ASN A 28 4.51 17.29 6.15
CA ASN A 28 5.94 17.00 6.18
C ASN A 28 6.62 17.30 4.84
N GLY A 29 5.93 17.89 3.86
CA GLY A 29 6.49 18.20 2.54
C GLY A 29 6.96 16.94 1.78
N LEU A 30 6.34 15.80 2.02
CA LEU A 30 6.74 14.54 1.38
C LEU A 30 6.01 14.36 0.05
N HIS A 31 6.76 14.06 -1.00
CA HIS A 31 6.24 13.71 -2.30
C HIS A 31 6.33 12.20 -2.51
N LYS A 32 5.46 11.66 -3.39
CA LYS A 32 5.56 10.25 -3.82
C LYS A 32 6.95 10.01 -4.43
N PRO A 33 7.63 8.89 -4.12
CA PRO A 33 7.12 7.66 -3.49
C PRO A 33 7.05 7.63 -1.94
N TYR A 34 7.10 8.79 -1.27
CA TYR A 34 7.02 8.95 0.19
C TYR A 34 8.20 8.34 0.95
N THR A 35 9.40 8.55 0.43
CA THR A 35 10.64 8.10 1.08
C THR A 35 10.80 8.78 2.44
N ILE A 36 11.03 7.97 3.47
CA ILE A 36 11.38 8.41 4.83
C ILE A 36 12.62 7.67 5.31
N TYR A 37 13.41 8.30 6.18
CA TYR A 37 14.67 7.75 6.69
C TYR A 37 14.62 7.54 8.20
N LYS A 38 15.37 6.55 8.70
CA LYS A 38 15.57 6.35 10.14
C LYS A 38 16.04 7.66 10.80
N GLY A 39 15.42 8.03 11.92
CA GLY A 39 15.70 9.26 12.66
C GLY A 39 15.00 10.51 12.11
N GLN A 40 14.38 10.43 10.93
CA GLN A 40 13.63 11.55 10.37
C GLN A 40 12.47 11.94 11.29
N ARG A 41 12.29 13.24 11.50
CA ARG A 41 11.22 13.77 12.35
C ARG A 41 9.97 14.05 11.51
N LEU A 42 8.85 13.41 11.87
CA LEU A 42 7.55 13.58 11.24
C LEU A 42 6.58 14.33 12.17
N ARG A 43 5.91 15.34 11.61
CA ARG A 43 4.80 16.07 12.21
C ARG A 43 3.52 15.25 12.11
N LEU A 44 2.78 15.12 13.21
CA LEU A 44 1.55 14.33 13.31
C LEU A 44 0.26 15.19 13.37
N THR A 45 0.42 16.51 13.28
CA THR A 45 -0.64 17.52 13.37
C THR A 45 -0.48 18.54 12.25
N PRO A 46 -1.54 19.23 11.83
CA PRO A 46 -1.40 20.26 10.81
C PRO A 46 -0.40 21.33 11.25
N PRO A 47 0.47 21.82 10.35
CA PRO A 47 1.28 23.00 10.65
C PRO A 47 0.33 24.17 10.95
N PRO A 48 0.73 25.10 11.83
CA PRO A 48 -0.06 26.32 12.04
C PRO A 48 -0.23 27.00 10.69
N VAL A 49 -1.49 27.20 10.29
CA VAL A 49 -1.82 28.02 9.13
C VAL A 49 -1.28 29.41 9.43
N ARG A 50 -0.14 29.76 8.84
CA ARG A 50 0.22 31.17 8.72
C ARG A 50 -0.93 31.79 7.95
N ALA A 51 -1.70 32.66 8.59
CA ALA A 51 -2.62 33.53 7.89
C ALA A 51 -1.78 34.21 6.81
N SER A 52 -1.95 33.77 5.57
CA SER A 52 -1.40 34.45 4.42
C SER A 52 -2.05 35.82 4.45
N LYS A 53 -1.30 36.84 4.89
CA LYS A 53 -1.67 38.23 4.59
C LYS A 53 -2.02 38.24 3.10
N PRO A 54 -3.18 38.80 2.68
CA PRO A 54 -3.55 38.84 1.28
C PRO A 54 -2.37 39.43 0.52
N LYS A 55 -1.79 38.61 -0.38
CA LYS A 55 -0.78 39.09 -1.32
C LYS A 55 -1.49 40.18 -2.12
N PRO A 56 -1.01 41.45 -2.12
CA PRO A 56 -1.63 42.47 -2.95
C PRO A 56 -1.65 41.94 -4.38
N ALA A 57 -2.82 42.04 -5.02
CA ALA A 57 -3.03 41.63 -6.39
C ALA A 57 -2.05 42.41 -7.26
N ARG A 58 -0.93 41.78 -7.63
CA ARG A 58 -0.06 42.33 -8.67
C ARG A 58 -0.85 42.23 -9.96
N ALA A 59 -1.30 43.37 -10.47
CA ALA A 59 -1.95 43.49 -11.76
C ALA A 59 -1.11 42.73 -12.81
N LYS A 60 -1.79 41.88 -13.58
CA LYS A 60 -1.20 41.22 -14.74
C LYS A 60 -0.73 42.31 -15.73
N PRO A 61 0.54 42.34 -16.15
CA PRO A 61 0.92 43.11 -17.33
C PRO A 61 0.21 42.53 -18.56
N ALA A 62 -0.32 43.40 -19.40
CA ALA A 62 -0.95 43.05 -20.66
C ALA A 62 0.00 42.23 -21.57
N PRO A 63 -0.51 41.26 -22.36
CA PRO A 63 0.31 40.48 -23.28
C PRO A 63 0.80 41.37 -24.43
N LYS A 64 2.11 41.44 -24.62
CA LYS A 64 2.72 41.98 -25.85
C LYS A 64 2.64 40.93 -26.97
N PRO A 65 2.39 41.33 -28.23
CA PRO A 65 2.26 40.41 -29.35
C PRO A 65 3.60 39.71 -29.66
N VAL A 66 3.52 38.41 -29.91
CA VAL A 66 4.65 37.55 -30.28
C VAL A 66 4.94 37.63 -31.79
N PRO A 67 6.20 37.80 -32.23
CA PRO A 67 6.58 37.50 -33.61
C PRO A 67 6.73 36.00 -33.81
N ARG A 68 6.18 35.52 -34.93
CA ARG A 68 6.27 34.14 -35.44
C ARG A 68 7.71 33.86 -35.90
N ILE A 69 8.37 32.82 -35.37
CA ILE A 69 9.65 32.32 -35.89
C ILE A 69 9.58 30.79 -36.07
N VAL A 70 10.17 30.40 -37.20
CA VAL A 70 10.12 29.15 -37.95
C VAL A 70 10.80 27.98 -37.22
N VAL A 71 10.25 26.77 -37.36
CA VAL A 71 10.80 25.51 -36.84
C VAL A 71 11.78 24.91 -37.85
N THR A 72 13.00 24.61 -37.40
CA THR A 72 13.89 23.62 -38.03
C THR A 72 14.50 22.72 -36.94
N PRO A 73 14.58 21.39 -37.16
CA PRO A 73 15.10 20.45 -36.17
C PRO A 73 16.57 20.09 -36.43
N SER A 74 17.39 20.02 -35.38
CA SER A 74 18.69 19.35 -35.43
C SER A 74 19.00 18.58 -34.15
N ARG A 75 19.31 17.30 -34.35
CA ARG A 75 19.94 16.32 -33.44
C ARG A 75 21.39 16.16 -33.95
N PRO A 76 22.41 15.69 -33.18
CA PRO A 76 22.56 14.26 -32.81
C PRO A 76 23.21 13.98 -31.42
N LYS A 77 23.19 12.70 -31.02
CA LYS A 77 23.83 12.07 -29.83
C LYS A 77 25.32 11.73 -30.08
N PRO A 78 26.06 11.24 -29.06
CA PRO A 78 26.53 9.83 -29.04
C PRO A 78 26.34 9.16 -27.62
N HIS A 79 25.95 7.89 -27.39
CA HIS A 79 26.48 6.54 -27.77
C HIS A 79 27.90 6.30 -27.19
N TYR A 80 28.34 5.19 -26.56
CA TYR A 80 27.94 3.79 -26.20
C TYR A 80 29.13 3.22 -25.32
N PRO A 81 29.35 1.92 -24.95
CA PRO A 81 28.87 0.67 -25.56
C PRO A 81 28.37 -0.45 -24.62
N SER A 82 27.51 -1.27 -25.20
CA SER A 82 27.29 -2.67 -24.85
C SER A 82 27.73 -3.49 -26.06
N SER A 83 28.68 -4.41 -25.87
CA SER A 83 29.10 -5.47 -26.81
C SER A 83 28.87 -6.82 -26.09
N GLY A 84 28.42 -7.91 -26.71
CA GLY A 84 28.33 -8.24 -28.13
C GLY A 84 27.32 -9.36 -28.44
N LYS A 85 27.33 -9.75 -29.71
CA LYS A 85 26.27 -10.31 -30.57
C LYS A 85 25.93 -11.81 -30.39
N PRO A 86 24.80 -12.26 -30.98
CA PRO A 86 24.36 -13.66 -31.02
C PRO A 86 24.91 -14.42 -32.25
N LYS A 87 25.01 -15.76 -32.15
CA LYS A 87 25.19 -16.66 -33.30
C LYS A 87 24.22 -17.85 -33.20
N ARG A 88 23.49 -18.08 -34.29
CA ARG A 88 22.50 -19.15 -34.49
C ARG A 88 23.19 -20.36 -35.13
N VAL A 89 22.85 -21.57 -34.66
CA VAL A 89 23.02 -22.85 -35.36
C VAL A 89 21.82 -23.77 -35.04
N THR A 90 21.41 -24.55 -36.03
CA THR A 90 20.16 -25.36 -36.13
C THR A 90 20.39 -26.84 -35.66
N PRO A 91 19.41 -27.78 -35.72
CA PRO A 91 18.85 -28.48 -34.53
C PRO A 91 19.13 -30.01 -34.43
N ALA A 92 18.83 -30.62 -33.26
CA ALA A 92 18.26 -31.98 -32.98
C ALA A 92 18.66 -32.50 -31.55
N PRO A 93 18.09 -33.59 -30.98
CA PRO A 93 16.80 -33.63 -30.28
C PRO A 93 16.87 -34.14 -28.81
N ALA A 94 15.74 -33.93 -28.10
CA ALA A 94 15.26 -34.66 -26.91
C ALA A 94 16.01 -34.55 -25.57
N LYS A 95 15.34 -33.90 -24.61
CA LYS A 95 15.02 -34.50 -23.30
C LYS A 95 13.86 -33.77 -22.63
N THR A 96 12.82 -34.54 -22.36
CA THR A 96 11.57 -34.21 -21.66
C THR A 96 11.86 -33.72 -20.23
N ALA A 97 11.47 -32.49 -19.92
CA ALA A 97 11.28 -32.05 -18.54
C ALA A 97 10.20 -30.96 -18.48
N SER A 98 9.11 -31.31 -17.80
CA SER A 98 7.89 -30.53 -17.56
C SER A 98 8.16 -29.07 -17.18
N THR A 99 7.82 -28.14 -18.08
CA THR A 99 7.77 -26.71 -17.79
C THR A 99 6.49 -26.40 -17.03
N ARG A 100 6.58 -26.38 -15.69
CA ARG A 100 5.61 -25.68 -14.84
C ARG A 100 5.60 -24.22 -15.26
N ALA A 101 4.55 -23.80 -15.95
CA ALA A 101 4.35 -22.42 -16.39
C ALA A 101 4.58 -21.45 -15.21
N ALA A 102 5.63 -20.63 -15.32
CA ALA A 102 5.83 -19.50 -14.45
C ALA A 102 4.59 -18.58 -14.56
N PRO A 103 4.02 -18.08 -13.45
CA PRO A 103 2.88 -17.19 -13.53
C PRO A 103 3.31 -15.93 -14.28
N LYS A 104 2.75 -15.77 -15.48
CA LYS A 104 2.88 -14.58 -16.32
C LYS A 104 2.48 -13.39 -15.47
N VAL A 105 3.45 -12.52 -15.18
CA VAL A 105 3.30 -11.20 -14.56
C VAL A 105 2.05 -10.53 -15.11
N THR A 106 0.96 -10.61 -14.34
CA THR A 106 -0.27 -9.89 -14.68
C THR A 106 0.07 -8.40 -14.59
N THR A 107 -0.28 -7.68 -15.63
CA THR A 107 0.20 -6.35 -15.99
C THR A 107 -0.18 -5.28 -14.96
N THR A 108 0.74 -4.35 -14.70
CA THR A 108 0.55 -3.11 -13.92
C THR A 108 -0.74 -2.34 -14.28
N GLU A 109 -1.26 -2.49 -15.50
CA GLU A 109 -2.52 -1.90 -15.97
C GLU A 109 -3.79 -2.44 -15.29
N SER A 110 -3.86 -3.75 -15.04
CA SER A 110 -5.02 -4.34 -14.33
C SER A 110 -5.08 -3.90 -12.86
N TYR A 111 -3.93 -3.49 -12.30
CA TYR A 111 -3.76 -3.05 -10.92
C TYR A 111 -3.94 -1.53 -10.74
N SER A 112 -3.57 -0.72 -11.73
CA SER A 112 -3.89 0.72 -11.75
C SER A 112 -5.40 0.95 -11.89
N ALA A 113 -6.11 0.09 -12.62
CA ALA A 113 -7.57 0.08 -12.68
C ALA A 113 -8.21 -0.20 -11.31
N ALA A 114 -7.66 -1.13 -10.52
CA ALA A 114 -8.14 -1.42 -9.16
C ALA A 114 -7.92 -0.26 -8.18
N LEU A 115 -6.78 0.45 -8.25
CA LEU A 115 -6.56 1.66 -7.45
C LEU A 115 -7.49 2.84 -7.83
N ASN A 116 -8.05 2.82 -9.03
CA ASN A 116 -8.94 3.86 -9.56
C ASN A 116 -10.43 3.50 -9.43
N SER A 117 -10.78 2.30 -8.97
CA SER A 117 -12.19 1.93 -8.79
C SER A 117 -12.78 2.68 -7.58
N LYS A 118 -13.89 3.39 -7.82
CA LYS A 118 -14.70 4.01 -6.75
C LYS A 118 -15.34 2.96 -5.83
N HIS A 119 -15.54 1.75 -6.35
CA HIS A 119 -16.16 0.64 -5.64
C HIS A 119 -15.15 -0.48 -5.41
N ILE A 120 -14.98 -0.89 -4.15
CA ILE A 120 -14.19 -2.06 -3.76
C ILE A 120 -15.18 -3.18 -3.46
N ARG A 121 -15.00 -4.33 -4.11
CA ARG A 121 -15.69 -5.56 -3.75
C ARG A 121 -14.90 -6.23 -2.65
N TRP A 122 -15.46 -6.30 -1.44
CA TRP A 122 -14.80 -6.92 -0.30
C TRP A 122 -15.19 -8.39 -0.17
N SER A 123 -14.27 -9.20 0.34
CA SER A 123 -14.48 -10.58 0.74
C SER A 123 -13.96 -10.80 2.15
N TRP A 124 -14.46 -11.84 2.80
CA TRP A 124 -13.95 -12.22 4.11
C TRP A 124 -12.50 -12.71 4.01
N PRO A 125 -11.60 -12.25 4.90
CA PRO A 125 -10.19 -12.60 4.83
C PRO A 125 -9.90 -14.02 5.33
N VAL A 126 -10.78 -14.59 6.16
CA VAL A 126 -10.68 -15.94 6.70
C VAL A 126 -12.07 -16.51 6.96
N GLN A 127 -12.18 -17.84 6.94
CA GLN A 127 -13.33 -18.57 7.46
C GLN A 127 -13.16 -18.75 8.97
N GLY A 128 -14.24 -18.54 9.74
CA GLY A 128 -14.18 -18.59 11.20
C GLY A 128 -15.26 -17.75 11.87
N ARG A 129 -15.44 -17.98 13.18
CA ARG A 129 -16.41 -17.27 14.02
C ARG A 129 -15.88 -15.89 14.41
N LEU A 130 -16.74 -14.88 14.32
CA LEU A 130 -16.47 -13.55 14.85
C LEU A 130 -16.41 -13.63 16.39
N ILE A 131 -15.30 -13.23 16.99
CA ILE A 131 -15.08 -13.29 18.45
C ILE A 131 -14.91 -11.91 19.09
N SER A 132 -14.73 -10.87 18.28
CA SER A 132 -14.80 -9.48 18.73
C SER A 132 -15.26 -8.60 17.58
N GLY A 133 -16.19 -7.69 17.88
CA GLY A 133 -16.71 -6.70 16.94
C GLY A 133 -15.94 -5.38 16.96
N TYR A 134 -16.21 -4.54 15.97
CA TYR A 134 -15.68 -3.19 15.93
C TYR A 134 -16.24 -2.34 17.07
N ASN A 135 -15.36 -1.65 17.80
CA ASN A 135 -15.73 -0.66 18.79
C ASN A 135 -14.98 0.66 18.54
N ALA A 136 -15.73 1.71 18.18
CA ALA A 136 -15.18 3.04 17.90
C ALA A 136 -14.54 3.71 19.14
N ALA A 137 -15.05 3.40 20.35
CA ALA A 137 -14.60 3.97 21.60
C ALA A 137 -13.34 3.29 22.17
N SER A 138 -12.92 2.16 21.61
CA SER A 138 -11.68 1.49 22.02
C SER A 138 -10.48 2.42 21.86
N SER A 139 -9.65 2.57 22.89
CA SER A 139 -8.38 3.30 22.78
C SER A 139 -7.31 2.55 21.98
N GLY A 140 -7.56 1.27 21.70
CA GLY A 140 -6.64 0.37 20.99
C GLY A 140 -7.03 0.10 19.54
N ARG A 141 -6.92 -1.18 19.16
CA ARG A 141 -7.13 -1.67 17.80
C ARG A 141 -8.63 -1.62 17.46
N LYS A 142 -8.99 -1.06 16.31
CA LYS A 142 -10.38 -0.73 15.94
C LYS A 142 -10.79 -1.53 14.71
N GLY A 143 -10.86 -2.84 14.89
CA GLY A 143 -11.22 -3.81 13.85
C GLY A 143 -12.13 -4.89 14.40
N ILE A 144 -12.18 -6.02 13.70
CA ILE A 144 -12.85 -7.24 14.15
C ILE A 144 -11.82 -8.33 14.42
N ASN A 145 -12.15 -9.25 15.33
CA ASN A 145 -11.35 -10.46 15.54
C ASN A 145 -12.12 -11.68 15.07
N ILE A 146 -11.47 -12.51 14.26
CA ILE A 146 -12.03 -13.73 13.72
C ILE A 146 -11.20 -14.90 14.23
N ALA A 147 -11.82 -15.85 14.92
CA ALA A 147 -11.17 -17.05 15.40
C ALA A 147 -10.79 -17.98 14.24
N GLY A 148 -9.70 -18.70 14.39
CA GLY A 148 -9.27 -19.70 13.43
C GLY A 148 -8.19 -20.62 13.98
N LYS A 149 -7.69 -21.50 13.13
CA LYS A 149 -6.63 -22.46 13.48
C LYS A 149 -5.25 -21.87 13.21
N THR A 150 -4.25 -22.26 14.00
CA THR A 150 -2.87 -21.83 13.78
C THR A 150 -2.39 -22.36 12.43
N GLY A 151 -1.90 -21.47 11.56
CA GLY A 151 -1.51 -21.83 10.19
C GLY A 151 -2.63 -21.76 9.15
N ALA A 152 -3.87 -21.43 9.53
CA ALA A 152 -4.93 -21.21 8.55
C ALA A 152 -4.55 -20.08 7.56
N PRO A 153 -4.88 -20.21 6.27
CA PRO A 153 -4.56 -19.19 5.28
C PRO A 153 -5.33 -17.90 5.56
N VAL A 154 -4.64 -16.77 5.45
CA VAL A 154 -5.23 -15.44 5.49
C VAL A 154 -5.24 -14.88 4.08
N HIS A 155 -6.44 -14.57 3.59
CA HIS A 155 -6.71 -14.11 2.24
C HIS A 155 -6.86 -12.59 2.18
N THR A 156 -6.46 -12.02 1.06
CA THR A 156 -6.67 -10.61 0.74
C THR A 156 -8.17 -10.32 0.54
N ALA A 157 -8.71 -9.39 1.33
CA ALA A 157 -10.13 -9.03 1.28
C ALA A 157 -10.54 -8.30 -0.03
N ALA A 158 -9.60 -7.60 -0.67
CA ALA A 158 -9.80 -6.93 -1.96
C ALA A 158 -8.46 -6.69 -2.66
N ALA A 159 -8.44 -6.62 -3.99
CA ALA A 159 -7.19 -6.38 -4.73
C ALA A 159 -6.50 -5.07 -4.29
N GLY A 160 -5.17 -5.05 -4.30
CA GLY A 160 -4.41 -3.88 -3.87
C GLY A 160 -2.90 -4.08 -3.85
N LYS A 161 -2.19 -3.07 -3.35
CA LYS A 161 -0.73 -3.09 -3.18
C LYS A 161 -0.39 -3.23 -1.70
N VAL A 162 0.49 -4.17 -1.35
CA VAL A 162 1.05 -4.29 0.00
C VAL A 162 1.93 -3.07 0.27
N VAL A 163 1.56 -2.28 1.27
CA VAL A 163 2.27 -1.05 1.68
C VAL A 163 3.00 -1.20 3.02
N TYR A 164 2.81 -2.34 3.68
CA TYR A 164 3.55 -2.74 4.87
C TYR A 164 3.50 -4.27 5.02
N SER A 165 4.62 -4.87 5.35
CA SER A 165 4.71 -6.29 5.74
C SER A 165 5.83 -6.44 6.78
N GLY A 166 5.47 -6.65 8.05
CA GLY A 166 6.45 -6.67 9.14
C GLY A 166 5.84 -6.79 10.54
N SER A 167 6.63 -6.50 11.58
CA SER A 167 6.22 -6.59 12.99
C SER A 167 6.56 -5.36 13.84
N GLY A 168 6.84 -4.23 13.20
CA GLY A 168 7.25 -2.98 13.84
C GLY A 168 6.10 -2.18 14.48
N LEU A 169 4.83 -2.52 14.19
CA LEU A 169 3.69 -1.87 14.86
C LEU A 169 3.32 -2.62 16.13
N SER A 170 3.56 -1.96 17.27
CA SER A 170 3.21 -2.50 18.59
C SER A 170 1.74 -2.89 18.68
N GLY A 171 1.48 -4.05 19.28
CA GLY A 171 0.15 -4.60 19.46
C GLY A 171 -0.44 -5.32 18.25
N TYR A 172 0.14 -5.25 17.05
CA TYR A 172 -0.38 -5.96 15.87
C TYR A 172 0.32 -7.30 15.60
N GLY A 173 1.44 -7.56 16.29
CA GLY A 173 2.29 -8.71 15.96
C GLY A 173 2.78 -8.62 14.52
N ARG A 174 2.80 -9.75 13.81
CA ARG A 174 3.10 -9.75 12.37
C ARG A 174 1.87 -9.27 11.59
N LEU A 175 2.08 -8.23 10.81
CA LEU A 175 1.05 -7.42 10.18
C LEU A 175 1.34 -7.24 8.69
N ILE A 176 0.28 -7.33 7.89
CA ILE A 176 0.24 -6.84 6.51
C ILE A 176 -0.75 -5.69 6.42
N ILE A 177 -0.39 -4.62 5.72
CA ILE A 177 -1.31 -3.54 5.35
C ILE A 177 -1.36 -3.46 3.82
N ILE A 178 -2.57 -3.48 3.26
CA ILE A 178 -2.81 -3.39 1.81
C ILE A 178 -3.55 -2.10 1.50
N LYS A 179 -3.06 -1.36 0.50
CA LYS A 179 -3.72 -0.21 -0.09
C LYS A 179 -4.55 -0.64 -1.29
N HIS A 180 -5.85 -0.38 -1.23
CA HIS A 180 -6.79 -0.77 -2.29
C HIS A 180 -7.08 0.36 -3.27
N ASN A 181 -7.13 1.60 -2.78
CA ASN A 181 -7.26 2.81 -3.59
C ASN A 181 -6.78 4.03 -2.79
N LYS A 182 -7.20 5.24 -3.17
CA LYS A 182 -6.84 6.48 -2.45
C LYS A 182 -7.46 6.54 -1.04
N GLU A 183 -8.63 5.94 -0.86
CA GLU A 183 -9.39 6.08 0.38
C GLU A 183 -9.19 4.90 1.33
N PHE A 184 -9.02 3.68 0.81
CA PHE A 184 -9.11 2.46 1.60
C PHE A 184 -7.79 1.73 1.81
N LEU A 185 -7.56 1.36 3.07
CA LEU A 185 -6.55 0.40 3.52
C LEU A 185 -7.24 -0.77 4.23
N SER A 186 -6.64 -1.95 4.17
CA SER A 186 -6.97 -3.06 5.07
C SER A 186 -5.74 -3.58 5.79
N ALA A 187 -5.93 -4.11 7.01
CA ALA A 187 -4.87 -4.58 7.88
C ALA A 187 -5.17 -6.00 8.38
N TYR A 188 -4.14 -6.86 8.37
CA TYR A 188 -4.23 -8.28 8.72
C TYR A 188 -3.17 -8.59 9.77
N ALA A 189 -3.55 -8.72 11.03
CA ALA A 189 -2.64 -8.81 12.16
C ALA A 189 -2.58 -10.21 12.81
N HIS A 190 -1.68 -10.35 13.78
CA HIS A 190 -1.48 -11.56 14.59
C HIS A 190 -1.02 -12.80 13.82
N ASN A 191 -0.47 -12.61 12.63
CA ASN A 191 -0.04 -13.72 11.78
C ASN A 191 1.17 -14.46 12.37
N ARG A 192 1.31 -15.76 12.07
CA ARG A 192 2.56 -16.50 12.36
C ARG A 192 3.61 -16.32 11.25
N LYS A 193 3.16 -16.17 10.00
CA LYS A 193 4.03 -16.06 8.83
C LYS A 193 3.44 -15.06 7.84
N LEU A 194 4.28 -14.18 7.30
CA LEU A 194 3.93 -13.27 6.22
C LEU A 194 4.45 -13.87 4.90
N ILE A 195 3.58 -13.98 3.90
CA ILE A 195 3.91 -14.52 2.57
C ILE A 195 4.12 -13.35 1.61
N ALA A 196 3.21 -12.37 1.62
CA ALA A 196 3.31 -11.20 0.77
C ALA A 196 4.32 -10.18 1.30
N LYS A 197 5.09 -9.59 0.39
CA LYS A 197 6.15 -8.62 0.69
C LYS A 197 5.69 -7.19 0.44
N GLU A 198 6.31 -6.22 1.10
CA GLU A 198 6.08 -4.81 0.78
C GLU A 198 6.33 -4.54 -0.71
N GLY A 199 5.46 -3.73 -1.32
CA GLY A 199 5.52 -3.39 -2.74
C GLY A 199 4.79 -4.37 -3.65
N GLN A 200 4.47 -5.58 -3.18
CA GLN A 200 3.77 -6.60 -3.97
C GLN A 200 2.33 -6.20 -4.27
N TRP A 201 1.87 -6.48 -5.49
CA TRP A 201 0.46 -6.42 -5.85
C TRP A 201 -0.20 -7.76 -5.58
N VAL A 202 -1.40 -7.72 -5.02
CA VAL A 202 -2.17 -8.91 -4.64
C VAL A 202 -3.60 -8.81 -5.17
N LYS A 203 -4.16 -9.95 -5.56
CA LYS A 203 -5.55 -10.08 -6.01
C LYS A 203 -6.48 -10.37 -4.82
N GLN A 204 -7.77 -10.08 -4.98
CA GLN A 204 -8.76 -10.53 -4.01
C GLN A 204 -8.72 -12.06 -3.86
N GLY A 205 -8.79 -12.55 -2.63
CA GLY A 205 -8.73 -13.98 -2.32
C GLY A 205 -7.32 -14.57 -2.33
N GLU A 206 -6.29 -13.83 -2.72
CA GLU A 206 -4.89 -14.31 -2.70
C GLU A 206 -4.42 -14.51 -1.26
N VAL A 207 -3.73 -15.63 -1.01
CA VAL A 207 -3.14 -15.94 0.31
C VAL A 207 -1.91 -15.08 0.55
N ILE A 208 -1.94 -14.28 1.61
CA ILE A 208 -0.90 -13.30 1.93
C ILE A 208 -0.18 -13.57 3.24
N ALA A 209 -0.77 -14.36 4.13
CA ALA A 209 -0.20 -14.71 5.41
C ALA A 209 -0.80 -16.02 5.94
N LEU A 210 -0.20 -16.53 7.01
CA LEU A 210 -0.75 -17.63 7.79
C LEU A 210 -1.11 -17.12 9.19
N MET A 211 -2.32 -17.44 9.64
CA MET A 211 -2.86 -17.01 10.94
C MET A 211 -2.03 -17.59 12.09
N GLY A 212 -1.90 -16.81 13.16
CA GLY A 212 -1.26 -17.24 14.40
C GLY A 212 -1.78 -16.44 15.59
N SER A 213 -0.92 -16.30 16.59
CA SER A 213 -1.17 -15.56 17.83
C SER A 213 -0.10 -14.51 18.11
N SER A 214 0.62 -14.01 17.09
CA SER A 214 1.72 -13.08 17.36
C SER A 214 1.22 -11.77 17.98
N GLY A 215 1.74 -11.37 19.14
CA GLY A 215 1.29 -10.16 19.84
C GLY A 215 -0.12 -10.26 20.45
N THR A 216 -0.62 -11.48 20.69
CA THR A 216 -1.88 -11.77 21.39
C THR A 216 -1.79 -13.12 22.12
N ASP A 217 -2.76 -13.42 22.96
CA ASP A 217 -2.89 -14.62 23.79
C ASP A 217 -3.47 -15.85 23.07
N ARG A 218 -4.17 -15.67 21.95
CA ARG A 218 -4.87 -16.76 21.23
C ARG A 218 -4.78 -16.61 19.73
N THR A 219 -4.98 -17.72 19.02
CA THR A 219 -4.99 -17.70 17.55
C THR A 219 -6.24 -17.01 17.01
N GLN A 220 -6.01 -15.91 16.31
CA GLN A 220 -7.06 -15.11 15.69
C GLN A 220 -6.48 -14.26 14.56
N LEU A 221 -7.32 -13.85 13.62
CA LEU A 221 -7.02 -12.72 12.76
C LEU A 221 -7.66 -11.48 13.36
N HIS A 222 -6.85 -10.45 13.62
CA HIS A 222 -7.37 -9.09 13.73
C HIS A 222 -7.43 -8.46 12.33
N PHE A 223 -8.62 -8.07 11.91
CA PHE A 223 -8.89 -7.48 10.61
C PHE A 223 -9.45 -6.07 10.75
N GLU A 224 -8.83 -5.12 10.07
CA GLU A 224 -9.22 -3.71 10.12
C GLU A 224 -9.39 -3.15 8.71
N ILE A 225 -10.41 -2.29 8.53
CA ILE A 225 -10.57 -1.45 7.34
C ILE A 225 -10.42 0.00 7.78
N ARG A 226 -9.65 0.77 7.01
CA ARG A 226 -9.55 2.21 7.20
C ARG A 226 -10.02 2.95 5.97
N LYS A 227 -10.80 4.00 6.20
CA LYS A 227 -11.15 5.00 5.19
C LYS A 227 -10.45 6.31 5.54
N GLN A 228 -9.65 6.84 4.62
CA GLN A 228 -8.87 8.08 4.80
C GLN A 228 -8.03 8.04 6.10
N GLY A 229 -7.38 6.91 6.37
CA GLY A 229 -6.52 6.72 7.55
C GLY A 229 -7.26 6.45 8.86
N ARG A 230 -8.59 6.59 8.90
CA ARG A 230 -9.41 6.35 10.09
C ARG A 230 -10.06 4.96 10.07
N PRO A 231 -10.06 4.22 11.18
CA PRO A 231 -10.67 2.90 11.26
C PRO A 231 -12.20 2.98 11.22
N VAL A 232 -12.80 2.14 10.39
CA VAL A 232 -14.26 2.03 10.18
C VAL A 232 -14.72 0.61 10.46
N ASN A 233 -15.99 0.42 10.81
CA ASN A 233 -16.54 -0.91 11.08
C ASN A 233 -16.44 -1.82 9.84
N PRO A 234 -15.61 -2.90 9.85
CA PRO A 234 -15.44 -3.79 8.70
C PRO A 234 -16.72 -4.51 8.29
N LEU A 235 -17.64 -4.76 9.22
CA LEU A 235 -18.90 -5.47 8.96
C LEU A 235 -19.87 -4.67 8.06
N ARG A 236 -19.63 -3.36 7.88
CA ARG A 236 -20.38 -2.54 6.91
C ARG A 236 -19.92 -2.71 5.46
N TYR A 237 -18.77 -3.33 5.25
CA TYR A 237 -18.14 -3.50 3.94
C TYR A 237 -18.08 -4.96 3.51
N LEU A 238 -17.91 -5.87 4.46
CA LEU A 238 -17.87 -7.30 4.21
C LEU A 238 -19.26 -7.83 3.79
N PRO A 239 -19.31 -8.86 2.91
CA PRO A 239 -20.57 -9.54 2.60
C PRO A 239 -21.24 -10.10 3.85
N LYS A 240 -22.58 -10.09 3.87
CA LYS A 240 -23.35 -10.77 4.92
C LYS A 240 -23.02 -12.27 4.91
N ARG A 241 -23.00 -12.87 6.10
CA ARG A 241 -22.87 -14.30 6.32
C ARG A 241 -24.17 -14.87 6.84
#